data_AF-A0A2S7TJ67-F1
#
_entry.id   AF-A0A2S7TJ67-F1
#
_cell.length_a   1.000
_cell.length_b   1.000
_cell.length_c   1.000
_cell.angle_alpha   90.00
_cell.angle_beta   90.00
_cell.angle_gamma   90.00
#
_symmetry.space_group_name_H-M   'P 1'
#
loop_
_entity.id
_entity.type
_entity.pdbx_description
1 polymer ?
#
loop_
_entity_poly.entity_id
_entity_poly.type
_entity_poly.pdbx_seq_one_letter_code
_entity_poly.pdbx_strand_id
1 'polypeptide(L)'
;MKNKLILIFLLLISFSGFTQNLTEKEFVILTFEMDRNKDAHGTFIYYWIAELKKYEKVDEYKEPKIYSLFLHEFYGSEQLESCCLGEVSYPYTMTTGTEFNFPESYSDYLTELRELVKKNREKIQVIKKEWKDGYKEKVTVYATAVCGKLCECEFGGDTYLTKGDRISFPKGNYEIIKNYLTKEKRILLFKDFSDFNYSNTDYRTGK
;
A
#
# COMPACT_ATOMS: atom_id res chain seq x y z
N MET A 1 39.04 16.17 -30.57
CA MET A 1 37.98 15.11 -30.61
C MET A 1 37.96 14.22 -29.37
N LYS A 2 39.10 13.83 -28.79
CA LYS A 2 39.14 13.02 -27.54
C LYS A 2 38.34 13.61 -26.36
N ASN A 3 38.42 14.93 -26.13
CA ASN A 3 37.68 15.57 -25.03
C ASN A 3 36.16 15.63 -25.22
N LYS A 4 35.66 15.58 -26.48
CA LYS A 4 34.21 15.53 -26.76
C LYS A 4 33.61 14.15 -26.47
N LEU A 5 34.39 13.07 -26.68
CA LEU A 5 33.96 11.71 -26.34
C LEU A 5 33.86 11.48 -24.83
N ILE A 6 34.76 12.06 -24.04
CA ILE A 6 34.75 11.96 -22.58
C ILE A 6 33.50 12.64 -21.98
N LEU A 7 33.10 13.80 -22.54
CA LEU A 7 31.89 14.50 -22.10
C LEU A 7 30.61 13.70 -22.37
N ILE A 8 30.52 13.04 -23.53
CA ILE A 8 29.38 12.19 -23.90
C ILE A 8 29.30 10.97 -22.98
N PHE A 9 30.45 10.38 -22.64
CA PHE A 9 30.50 9.23 -21.74
C PHE A 9 30.11 9.59 -20.30
N LEU A 10 30.55 10.74 -19.79
CA LEU A 10 30.10 11.27 -18.49
C LEU A 10 28.60 11.59 -18.47
N LEU A 11 28.06 12.13 -19.56
CA LEU A 11 26.61 12.39 -19.69
C LEU A 11 25.80 11.08 -19.62
N LEU A 12 26.28 10.02 -20.28
CA LEU A 12 25.61 8.71 -20.29
C LEU A 12 25.62 8.01 -18.93
N ILE A 13 26.66 8.23 -18.10
CA ILE A 13 26.70 7.69 -16.73
C ILE A 13 25.74 8.48 -15.83
N SER A 14 25.58 9.79 -16.03
CA SER A 14 24.62 10.60 -15.24
C SER A 14 23.15 10.29 -15.52
N PHE A 15 22.81 9.54 -16.57
CA PHE A 15 21.43 9.07 -16.83
C PHE A 15 21.08 7.75 -16.14
N SER A 16 22.00 7.16 -15.37
CA SER A 16 21.66 6.08 -14.44
C SER A 16 21.00 6.64 -13.17
N GLY A 17 19.97 7.47 -13.35
CA GLY A 17 19.05 7.82 -12.27
C GLY A 17 18.49 6.53 -11.70
N PHE A 18 18.57 6.38 -10.37
CA PHE A 18 18.08 5.24 -9.62
C PHE A 18 16.56 5.14 -9.76
N THR A 19 16.07 4.64 -10.90
CA THR A 19 14.67 4.22 -10.99
C THR A 19 14.57 2.83 -10.39
N GLN A 20 13.54 2.59 -9.58
CA GLN A 20 13.28 1.22 -9.13
C GLN A 20 13.05 0.32 -10.34
N ASN A 21 13.67 -0.86 -10.32
CA ASN A 21 13.31 -1.91 -11.26
C ASN A 21 11.94 -2.48 -10.81
N LEU A 22 10.86 -1.90 -11.35
CA LEU A 22 9.49 -2.26 -11.04
C LEU A 22 9.14 -3.61 -11.66
N THR A 23 9.61 -4.68 -11.02
CA THR A 23 9.23 -6.05 -11.34
C THR A 23 7.86 -6.36 -10.76
N GLU A 24 7.08 -7.16 -11.48
CA GLU A 24 5.83 -7.68 -10.93
C GLU A 24 6.08 -8.54 -9.69
N LYS A 25 5.23 -8.38 -8.70
CA LYS A 25 5.25 -9.09 -7.42
C LYS A 25 3.86 -9.62 -7.12
N GLU A 26 3.82 -10.79 -6.50
CA GLU A 26 2.62 -11.32 -5.86
C GLU A 26 2.54 -10.77 -4.43
N PHE A 27 1.39 -10.21 -4.07
CA PHE A 27 1.14 -9.73 -2.72
C PHE A 27 -0.35 -9.84 -2.35
N VAL A 28 -0.65 -9.69 -1.06
CA VAL A 28 -2.04 -9.60 -0.59
C VAL A 28 -2.33 -8.18 -0.17
N ILE A 29 -3.36 -7.58 -0.75
CA ILE A 29 -3.94 -6.34 -0.28
C ILE A 29 -4.88 -6.67 0.88
N LEU A 30 -4.56 -6.15 2.06
CA LEU A 30 -5.40 -6.18 3.24
C LEU A 30 -6.29 -4.93 3.24
N THR A 31 -7.58 -5.13 3.45
CA THR A 31 -8.56 -4.05 3.59
C THR A 31 -9.17 -4.10 4.98
N PHE A 32 -9.05 -3.01 5.72
CA PHE A 32 -9.69 -2.86 7.03
C PHE A 32 -10.88 -1.91 6.87
N GLU A 33 -12.09 -2.45 6.99
CA GLU A 33 -13.32 -1.65 7.05
C GLU A 33 -13.73 -1.44 8.51
N MET A 34 -13.73 -0.20 8.96
CA MET A 34 -14.05 0.18 10.34
C MET A 34 -15.37 0.93 10.39
N ASP A 35 -16.33 0.34 11.11
CA ASP A 35 -17.62 0.93 11.43
C ASP A 35 -17.68 1.31 12.91
N ARG A 36 -18.23 2.49 13.21
CA ARG A 36 -18.35 3.02 14.57
C ARG A 36 -19.79 3.46 14.84
N ASN A 37 -20.36 3.03 15.96
CA ASN A 37 -21.77 3.27 16.26
C ASN A 37 -22.13 4.74 16.52
N LYS A 38 -21.16 5.58 16.89
CA LYS A 38 -21.36 7.01 17.17
C LYS A 38 -20.72 7.92 16.13
N ASP A 39 -20.27 7.39 14.99
CA ASP A 39 -19.59 8.17 13.97
C ASP A 39 -20.55 8.66 12.87
N ALA A 40 -20.42 9.93 12.50
CA ALA A 40 -21.22 10.55 11.45
C ALA A 40 -20.69 10.23 10.05
N HIS A 41 -19.41 9.84 9.93
CA HIS A 41 -18.65 9.86 8.67
C HIS A 41 -18.70 8.56 7.84
N GLY A 42 -19.50 7.57 8.24
CA GLY A 42 -19.64 6.30 7.52
C GLY A 42 -18.55 5.28 7.86
N THR A 43 -18.25 4.39 6.91
CA THR A 43 -17.21 3.36 7.06
C THR A 43 -15.86 3.92 6.66
N PHE A 44 -14.86 3.76 7.53
CA PHE A 44 -13.47 4.08 7.22
C PHE A 44 -12.80 2.86 6.61
N ILE A 45 -12.02 3.06 5.54
CA ILE A 45 -11.33 2.01 4.82
C ILE A 45 -9.83 2.31 4.83
N TYR A 46 -9.03 1.33 5.25
CA TYR A 46 -7.57 1.40 5.26
C TYR A 46 -6.99 0.25 4.44
N TYR A 47 -5.92 0.54 3.71
CA TYR A 47 -5.26 -0.42 2.82
C TYR A 47 -3.82 -0.66 3.23
N TRP A 48 -3.44 -1.93 3.26
CA TRP A 48 -2.09 -2.40 3.56
C TRP A 48 -1.71 -3.50 2.58
N ILE A 49 -0.42 -3.74 2.38
CA ILE A 49 0.07 -4.91 1.65
C ILE A 49 0.87 -5.85 2.52
N ALA A 50 0.67 -7.13 2.29
CA ALA A 50 1.48 -8.20 2.81
C ALA A 50 2.27 -8.84 1.66
N GLU A 51 3.59 -8.73 1.69
CA GLU A 51 4.47 -9.36 0.69
C GLU A 51 4.36 -10.88 0.78
N LEU A 52 4.07 -11.52 -0.35
CA LEU A 52 4.09 -12.97 -0.46
C LEU A 52 5.51 -13.41 -0.82
N LYS A 53 6.32 -13.73 0.19
CA LYS A 53 7.57 -14.45 -0.08
C LYS A 53 7.23 -15.90 -0.40
N LYS A 54 7.78 -16.43 -1.49
CA LYS A 54 7.75 -17.87 -1.77
C LYS A 54 8.44 -18.57 -0.60
N TYR A 55 7.67 -19.25 0.23
CA TYR A 55 8.21 -20.08 1.30
C TYR A 55 8.93 -21.25 0.63
N GLU A 56 10.26 -21.34 0.81
CA GLU A 56 11.04 -22.46 0.28
C GLU A 56 10.68 -23.79 0.96
N LYS A 57 10.04 -23.74 2.13
CA LYS A 57 9.60 -24.90 2.93
C LYS A 57 8.23 -24.63 3.55
N VAL A 58 7.34 -25.63 3.51
CA VAL A 58 5.93 -25.57 3.98
C VAL A 58 5.80 -25.29 5.48
N ASP A 59 6.84 -25.62 6.26
CA ASP A 59 6.80 -25.60 7.73
C ASP A 59 7.48 -24.38 8.38
N GLU A 60 7.97 -23.42 7.60
CA GLU A 60 8.66 -22.24 8.15
C GLU A 60 7.67 -21.06 8.31
N TYR A 61 7.17 -20.85 9.54
CA TYR A 61 6.33 -19.69 9.87
C TYR A 61 7.18 -18.41 9.89
N LYS A 62 7.23 -17.69 8.78
CA LYS A 62 7.72 -16.30 8.75
C LYS A 62 6.53 -15.37 8.72
N GLU A 63 6.42 -14.52 9.74
CA GLU A 63 5.40 -13.48 9.75
C GLU A 63 5.48 -12.64 8.46
N PRO A 64 4.35 -12.44 7.76
CA PRO A 64 4.35 -11.64 6.56
C PRO A 64 4.75 -10.20 6.91
N LYS A 65 5.63 -9.63 6.07
CA LYS A 65 5.94 -8.20 6.18
C LYS A 65 4.72 -7.42 5.68
N ILE A 66 4.10 -6.68 6.58
CA ILE A 66 2.91 -5.86 6.30
C ILE A 66 3.30 -4.39 6.34
N TYR A 67 2.91 -3.64 5.32
CA TYR A 67 3.27 -2.24 5.20
C TYR A 67 2.22 -1.43 4.43
N SER A 68 2.28 -0.12 4.56
CA SER A 68 1.22 0.79 4.11
C SER A 68 1.05 0.76 2.60
N LEU A 69 -0.20 0.79 2.13
CA LEU A 69 -0.56 0.93 0.72
C LEU A 69 -1.37 2.20 0.50
N PHE A 70 -0.84 3.10 -0.30
CA PHE A 70 -1.45 4.38 -0.60
C PHE A 70 -2.31 4.30 -1.88
N LEU A 71 -3.59 3.94 -1.73
CA LEU A 71 -4.55 3.81 -2.85
C LEU A 71 -5.38 5.07 -3.15
N HIS A 72 -4.92 6.25 -2.73
CA HIS A 72 -5.67 7.51 -2.86
C HIS A 72 -4.74 8.67 -3.23
N GLU A 73 -5.25 9.70 -3.92
CA GLU A 73 -4.48 10.88 -4.33
C GLU A 73 -4.47 11.97 -3.24
N PHE A 74 -4.18 11.60 -2.00
CA PHE A 74 -4.15 12.56 -0.87
C PHE A 74 -2.77 13.23 -0.68
N TYR A 75 -1.74 12.72 -1.34
CA TYR A 75 -0.36 13.22 -1.30
C TYR A 75 -0.04 14.02 -2.57
N GLY A 76 1.06 14.77 -2.55
CA GLY A 76 1.57 15.40 -3.76
C GLY A 76 2.10 14.37 -4.75
N SER A 77 1.93 14.63 -6.05
CA SER A 77 2.44 13.80 -7.15
C SER A 77 3.95 13.55 -7.05
N GLU A 78 4.70 14.49 -6.49
CA GLU A 78 6.14 14.37 -6.26
C GLU A 78 6.49 13.23 -5.30
N GLN A 79 5.57 12.86 -4.40
CA GLN A 79 5.77 11.77 -3.44
C GLN A 79 5.74 10.41 -4.15
N LEU A 80 4.86 10.24 -5.13
CA LEU A 80 4.83 9.05 -5.98
C LEU A 80 6.13 8.95 -6.78
N GLU A 81 6.55 10.03 -7.42
CA GLU A 81 7.76 10.06 -8.25
C GLU A 81 9.01 9.75 -7.44
N SER A 82 9.22 10.47 -6.34
CA SER A 82 10.32 10.26 -5.39
C SER A 82 10.32 8.83 -4.86
N CYS A 83 9.15 8.32 -4.46
CA CYS A 83 9.04 6.94 -4.03
C CYS A 83 9.42 5.97 -5.15
N CYS A 84 8.98 6.16 -6.40
CA CYS A 84 9.35 5.30 -7.52
C CYS A 84 10.84 5.38 -7.91
N LEU A 85 11.56 6.42 -7.47
CA LEU A 85 13.02 6.52 -7.52
C LEU A 85 13.72 5.86 -6.33
N GLY A 86 12.95 5.30 -5.38
CA GLY A 86 13.45 4.66 -4.16
C GLY A 86 13.92 5.66 -3.10
N GLU A 87 13.58 6.94 -3.27
CA GLU A 87 13.87 7.99 -2.31
C GLU A 87 12.86 7.97 -1.16
N VAL A 88 13.22 8.60 -0.03
CA VAL A 88 12.35 8.74 1.14
C VAL A 88 11.14 9.60 0.77
N SER A 89 9.94 9.12 1.05
CA SER A 89 8.70 9.85 0.77
C SER A 89 8.06 10.39 2.06
N TYR A 90 7.45 11.57 1.95
CA TYR A 90 6.74 12.30 3.00
C TYR A 90 5.28 12.57 2.60
N PRO A 91 4.42 11.54 2.49
CA PRO A 91 3.05 11.67 1.96
C PRO A 91 2.15 12.68 2.68
N TYR A 92 2.46 13.01 3.94
CA TYR A 92 1.66 13.91 4.78
C TYR A 92 2.27 15.30 4.92
N THR A 93 3.38 15.59 4.27
CA THR A 93 4.04 16.90 4.32
C THR A 93 3.69 17.69 3.08
N MET A 94 2.74 18.61 3.20
CA MET A 94 2.39 19.56 2.15
C MET A 94 3.17 20.85 2.32
N THR A 95 3.75 21.36 1.24
CA THR A 95 4.42 22.66 1.18
C THR A 95 3.78 23.55 0.12
N THR A 96 4.19 24.82 0.04
CA THR A 96 3.73 25.73 -1.03
C THR A 96 4.17 25.29 -2.44
N GLY A 97 5.08 24.33 -2.55
CA GLY A 97 5.52 23.74 -3.81
C GLY A 97 4.93 22.34 -4.10
N THR A 98 4.02 21.84 -3.25
CA THR A 98 3.39 20.53 -3.47
C THR A 98 2.41 20.61 -4.65
N GLU A 99 2.59 19.73 -5.64
CA GLU A 99 1.72 19.67 -6.82
C GLU A 99 0.83 18.43 -6.78
N PHE A 100 -0.47 18.61 -7.01
CA PHE A 100 -1.45 17.53 -7.10
C PHE A 100 -1.72 17.10 -8.55
N ASN A 101 -0.74 17.33 -9.43
CA ASN A 101 -0.83 17.06 -10.85
C ASN A 101 -0.42 15.61 -11.14
N PHE A 102 -1.25 14.67 -10.71
CA PHE A 102 -1.04 13.27 -11.05
C PHE A 102 -1.16 13.06 -12.57
N PRO A 103 -0.42 12.10 -13.16
CA PRO A 103 -0.64 11.71 -14.55
C PRO A 103 -2.12 11.38 -14.77
N GLU A 104 -2.73 11.83 -15.88
CA GLU A 104 -4.19 11.71 -16.11
C GLU A 104 -4.74 10.29 -15.87
N SER A 105 -3.93 9.26 -16.09
CA SER A 105 -4.32 7.86 -15.91
C SER A 105 -4.14 7.30 -14.49
N TYR A 106 -3.50 8.01 -13.56
CA TYR A 106 -3.18 7.48 -12.24
C TYR A 106 -4.43 7.40 -11.34
N SER A 107 -5.29 8.42 -11.38
CA SER A 107 -6.54 8.43 -10.62
C SER A 107 -7.49 7.30 -11.06
N ASP A 108 -7.62 7.12 -12.38
CA ASP A 108 -8.40 6.05 -13.00
C ASP A 108 -7.84 4.69 -12.57
N TYR A 109 -6.54 4.52 -12.67
CA TYR A 109 -5.85 3.32 -12.24
C TYR A 109 -6.08 2.97 -10.75
N LEU A 110 -5.99 3.96 -9.86
CA LEU A 110 -6.30 3.76 -8.44
C LEU A 110 -7.76 3.37 -8.23
N THR A 111 -8.67 3.96 -9.01
CA THR A 111 -10.10 3.63 -8.99
C THR A 111 -10.35 2.19 -9.42
N GLU A 112 -9.80 1.79 -10.56
CA GLU A 112 -9.89 0.43 -11.08
C GLU A 112 -9.32 -0.59 -10.08
N LEU A 113 -8.17 -0.32 -9.47
CA LEU A 113 -7.61 -1.21 -8.45
C LEU A 113 -8.54 -1.33 -7.24
N ARG A 114 -9.10 -0.22 -6.73
CA ARG A 114 -10.02 -0.27 -5.59
C ARG A 114 -11.27 -1.10 -5.91
N GLU A 115 -11.81 -0.96 -7.11
CA GLU A 115 -12.96 -1.77 -7.56
C GLU A 115 -12.60 -3.24 -7.71
N LEU A 116 -11.44 -3.54 -8.30
CA LEU A 116 -10.90 -4.88 -8.45
C LEU A 116 -10.73 -5.56 -7.08
N VAL A 117 -10.15 -4.86 -6.11
CA VAL A 117 -9.99 -5.34 -4.72
C VAL A 117 -11.36 -5.56 -4.08
N LYS A 118 -12.25 -4.56 -4.13
CA LYS A 118 -13.58 -4.64 -3.51
C LYS A 118 -14.40 -5.82 -4.04
N LYS A 119 -14.31 -6.13 -5.33
CA LYS A 119 -15.04 -7.23 -5.98
C LYS A 119 -14.51 -8.62 -5.63
N ASN A 120 -13.21 -8.74 -5.36
CA ASN A 120 -12.53 -10.04 -5.21
C ASN A 120 -12.05 -10.33 -3.78
N ARG A 121 -12.23 -9.41 -2.84
CA ARG A 121 -11.79 -9.58 -1.46
C ARG A 121 -12.55 -10.68 -0.73
N GLU A 122 -11.82 -11.47 0.04
CA GLU A 122 -12.38 -12.45 0.97
C GLU A 122 -12.32 -11.91 2.39
N LYS A 123 -13.39 -12.11 3.17
CA LYS A 123 -13.41 -11.72 4.59
C LYS A 123 -12.59 -12.71 5.41
N ILE A 124 -11.64 -12.20 6.18
CA ILE A 124 -10.68 -13.03 6.92
C ILE A 124 -10.85 -12.93 8.44
N GLN A 125 -11.29 -11.78 8.95
CA GLN A 125 -11.50 -11.57 10.39
C GLN A 125 -12.58 -10.51 10.63
N VAL A 126 -13.28 -10.63 11.76
CA VAL A 126 -14.14 -9.58 12.29
C VAL A 126 -13.73 -9.32 13.73
N ILE A 127 -13.28 -8.10 14.02
CA ILE A 127 -12.88 -7.64 15.34
C ILE A 127 -13.99 -6.73 15.86
N LYS A 128 -14.40 -6.95 17.11
CA LYS A 128 -15.40 -6.12 17.78
C LYS A 128 -14.77 -5.55 19.05
N LYS A 129 -14.73 -4.23 19.16
CA LYS A 129 -14.22 -3.51 20.33
C LYS A 129 -15.37 -2.77 21.00
N GLU A 130 -15.48 -2.91 22.31
CA GLU A 130 -16.42 -2.17 23.14
C GLU A 130 -15.64 -1.40 24.20
N TRP A 131 -15.88 -0.10 24.27
CA TRP A 131 -15.19 0.81 25.17
C TRP A 131 -16.10 1.22 26.32
N LYS A 132 -15.51 1.71 27.42
CA LYS A 132 -16.21 1.99 28.68
C LYS A 132 -17.44 2.92 28.55
N ASP A 133 -17.50 3.78 27.53
CA ASP A 133 -18.61 4.72 27.29
C ASP A 133 -19.67 4.22 26.28
N GLY A 134 -19.74 2.91 26.06
CA GLY A 134 -20.66 2.27 25.11
C GLY A 134 -20.33 2.60 23.64
N TYR A 135 -19.12 3.09 23.37
CA TYR A 135 -18.58 3.20 22.03
C TYR A 135 -18.29 1.80 21.51
N LYS A 136 -18.77 1.50 20.30
CA LYS A 136 -18.62 0.20 19.65
C LYS A 136 -17.97 0.39 18.31
N GLU A 137 -16.89 -0.35 18.10
CA GLU A 137 -16.15 -0.38 16.86
C GLU A 137 -16.18 -1.80 16.31
N LYS A 138 -16.48 -1.93 15.02
CA LYS A 138 -16.39 -3.19 14.30
C LYS A 138 -15.40 -3.00 13.16
N VAL A 139 -14.35 -3.81 13.17
CA VAL A 139 -13.35 -3.85 12.09
C VAL A 139 -13.55 -5.15 11.33
N THR A 140 -13.87 -5.07 10.06
CA THR A 140 -13.91 -6.23 9.16
C THR A 140 -12.64 -6.22 8.32
N VAL A 141 -11.83 -7.26 8.48
CA VAL A 141 -10.59 -7.43 7.73
C VAL A 141 -10.87 -8.31 6.53
N TYR A 142 -10.44 -7.85 5.36
CA TYR A 142 -10.48 -8.60 4.11
C TYR A 142 -9.09 -8.76 3.52
N ALA A 143 -8.92 -9.75 2.66
CA ALA A 143 -7.71 -9.99 1.90
C ALA A 143 -8.04 -10.19 0.42
N THR A 144 -7.21 -9.64 -0.46
CA THR A 144 -7.25 -9.90 -1.91
C THR A 144 -5.84 -10.19 -2.41
N ALA A 145 -5.61 -11.37 -2.98
CA ALA A 145 -4.32 -11.70 -3.57
C ALA A 145 -4.23 -11.15 -4.99
N VAL A 146 -3.16 -10.41 -5.28
CA VAL A 146 -2.95 -9.73 -6.55
C VAL A 146 -1.50 -9.87 -7.03
N CYS A 147 -1.31 -9.81 -8.34
CA CYS A 147 -0.02 -9.65 -8.98
C CYS A 147 0.03 -8.27 -9.66
N GLY A 148 1.14 -7.54 -9.49
CA GLY A 148 1.41 -6.30 -10.22
C GLY A 148 2.61 -5.57 -9.66
N LYS A 149 2.75 -4.27 -9.96
CA LYS A 149 3.97 -3.49 -9.63
C LYS A 149 3.76 -2.52 -8.47
N LEU A 150 4.69 -2.61 -7.52
CA LEU A 150 4.96 -1.76 -6.35
C LEU A 150 5.99 -0.64 -6.61
N CYS A 151 5.69 0.66 -6.48
CA CYS A 151 6.73 1.62 -6.09
C CYS A 151 6.87 1.59 -4.57
N GLU A 152 8.07 1.34 -4.06
CA GLU A 152 8.25 1.06 -2.64
C GLU A 152 9.42 1.85 -2.05
N CYS A 153 9.19 2.55 -0.96
CA CYS A 153 10.18 3.46 -0.38
C CYS A 153 10.06 3.51 1.15
N GLU A 154 10.98 4.23 1.77
CA GLU A 154 10.96 4.54 3.19
C GLU A 154 10.03 5.73 3.48
N PHE A 155 9.25 5.63 4.56
CA PHE A 155 8.46 6.73 5.11
C PHE A 155 9.34 7.66 5.94
N GLY A 156 9.37 8.94 5.57
CA GLY A 156 10.18 9.95 6.24
C GLY A 156 9.48 10.72 7.37
N GLY A 157 8.15 10.61 7.50
CA GLY A 157 7.37 11.35 8.49
C GLY A 157 7.35 10.70 9.87
N ASP A 158 6.71 11.40 10.83
CA ASP A 158 6.58 10.96 12.23
C ASP A 158 5.10 10.80 12.67
N THR A 159 4.17 10.78 11.71
CA THR A 159 2.73 10.73 11.97
C THR A 159 2.09 9.51 11.29
N TYR A 160 1.14 8.85 11.97
CA TYR A 160 0.36 7.68 11.52
C TYR A 160 1.16 6.39 11.27
N LEU A 161 2.39 6.51 10.79
CA LEU A 161 3.35 5.43 10.57
C LEU A 161 4.65 5.72 11.33
N THR A 162 5.48 4.70 11.54
CA THR A 162 6.79 4.88 12.14
C THR A 162 7.76 5.36 11.07
N LYS A 163 8.58 6.37 11.37
CA LYS A 163 9.69 6.77 10.52
C LYS A 163 10.57 5.56 10.21
N GLY A 164 10.93 5.38 8.93
CA GLY A 164 11.67 4.20 8.48
C GLY A 164 10.78 3.04 8.04
N ASP A 165 9.47 3.08 8.30
CA ASP A 165 8.55 2.06 7.80
C ASP A 165 8.51 2.07 6.28
N ARG A 166 8.36 0.89 5.70
CA ARG A 166 8.15 0.75 4.26
C ARG A 166 6.75 1.25 3.90
N ILE A 167 6.64 1.92 2.77
CA ILE A 167 5.36 2.33 2.19
C ILE A 167 5.34 2.00 0.72
N SER A 168 4.14 1.93 0.15
CA SER A 168 3.97 1.55 -1.23
C SER A 168 2.91 2.36 -1.95
N PHE A 169 3.21 2.65 -3.21
CA PHE A 169 2.30 3.23 -4.18
C PHE A 169 2.11 2.25 -5.33
N PRO A 170 0.87 1.96 -5.70
CA PRO A 170 0.60 1.09 -6.84
C PRO A 170 1.08 1.74 -8.15
N LYS A 171 1.55 0.96 -9.13
CA LYS A 171 1.87 1.49 -10.48
C LYS A 171 1.54 0.52 -11.62
N GLY A 172 0.55 0.85 -12.45
CA GLY A 172 0.14 0.03 -13.60
C GLY A 172 -0.67 -1.22 -13.23
N ASN A 173 -1.24 -1.88 -14.23
CA ASN A 173 -2.33 -2.87 -14.06
C ASN A 173 -2.06 -4.00 -13.05
N TYR A 174 -3.16 -4.50 -12.46
CA TYR A 174 -3.16 -5.63 -11.53
C TYR A 174 -4.03 -6.77 -11.98
N GLU A 175 -3.60 -7.98 -11.61
CA GLU A 175 -4.34 -9.21 -11.86
C GLU A 175 -4.66 -9.94 -10.56
N ILE A 176 -5.86 -10.54 -10.48
CA ILE A 176 -6.28 -11.33 -9.32
C ILE A 176 -5.61 -12.69 -9.35
N ILE A 177 -4.98 -13.07 -8.25
CA ILE A 177 -4.46 -14.42 -8.04
C ILE A 177 -5.57 -15.28 -7.44
N LYS A 178 -6.24 -16.07 -8.28
CA LYS A 178 -7.34 -16.95 -7.84
C LYS A 178 -6.83 -18.05 -6.90
N ASN A 179 -7.69 -18.48 -5.98
CA ASN A 179 -7.46 -19.61 -5.06
C ASN A 179 -6.22 -19.46 -4.16
N TYR A 180 -5.75 -18.22 -3.94
CA TYR A 180 -4.59 -17.98 -3.08
C TYR A 180 -4.94 -18.10 -1.59
N LEU A 181 -6.12 -17.65 -1.17
CA LEU A 181 -6.55 -17.65 0.24
C LEU A 181 -7.15 -19.01 0.69
N THR A 182 -6.67 -20.11 0.09
CA THR A 182 -7.07 -21.50 0.42
C THR A 182 -6.35 -22.02 1.67
N LYS A 183 -6.85 -23.11 2.27
CA LYS A 183 -6.35 -23.65 3.57
C LYS A 183 -4.84 -23.93 3.62
N GLU A 184 -4.21 -24.15 2.47
CA GLU A 184 -2.82 -24.58 2.34
C GLU A 184 -1.82 -23.41 2.23
N LYS A 185 -2.28 -22.19 1.90
CA LYS A 185 -1.41 -21.01 1.61
C LYS A 185 -1.57 -19.88 2.64
N ARG A 186 -1.95 -20.24 3.87
CA ARG A 186 -2.91 -19.46 4.66
C ARG A 186 -2.36 -18.61 5.82
N ILE A 187 -1.11 -18.14 5.76
CA ILE A 187 -0.49 -17.48 6.92
C ILE A 187 -1.21 -16.21 7.38
N LEU A 188 -1.79 -15.43 6.46
CA LEU A 188 -2.54 -14.22 6.78
C LEU A 188 -3.92 -14.51 7.40
N LEU A 189 -4.51 -15.68 7.18
CA LEU A 189 -5.79 -16.04 7.82
C LEU A 189 -5.62 -16.49 9.27
N PHE A 190 -4.38 -16.79 9.69
CA PHE A 190 -4.07 -17.17 11.07
C PHE A 190 -3.46 -16.02 11.87
N LYS A 191 -3.12 -14.89 11.23
CA LYS A 191 -2.67 -13.69 11.95
C LYS A 191 -3.86 -13.05 12.66
N ASP A 192 -3.70 -12.78 13.95
CA ASP A 192 -4.65 -11.96 14.70
C ASP A 192 -4.35 -10.48 14.47
N PHE A 193 -5.33 -9.75 13.93
CA PHE A 193 -5.24 -8.32 13.67
C PHE A 193 -5.85 -7.45 14.79
N SER A 194 -6.26 -8.02 15.93
CA SER A 194 -6.93 -7.29 17.01
C SER A 194 -6.12 -6.10 17.55
N ASP A 195 -4.80 -6.27 17.65
CA ASP A 195 -3.84 -5.27 18.13
C ASP A 195 -3.04 -4.60 17.00
N PHE A 196 -3.38 -4.87 15.74
CA PHE A 196 -2.68 -4.27 14.60
C PHE A 196 -3.12 -2.81 14.41
N ASN A 197 -2.17 -1.88 14.40
CA ASN A 197 -2.45 -0.47 14.12
C ASN A 197 -2.60 -0.24 12.60
N TYR A 198 -3.81 -0.46 12.08
CA TYR A 198 -4.12 -0.31 10.66
C TYR A 198 -4.41 1.14 10.22
N SER A 199 -4.42 2.11 11.13
CA SER A 199 -4.79 3.49 10.79
C SER A 199 -3.62 4.23 10.13
N ASN A 200 -3.53 4.16 8.80
CA ASN A 200 -2.50 4.84 8.00
C ASN A 200 -3.07 6.04 7.22
N THR A 201 -3.94 5.78 6.25
CA THR A 201 -4.59 6.77 5.38
C THR A 201 -6.05 6.37 5.25
N ASP A 202 -6.97 7.18 5.77
CA ASP A 202 -8.38 6.85 5.73
C ASP A 202 -9.01 7.21 4.38
N TYR A 203 -9.74 6.26 3.81
CA TYR A 203 -10.76 6.53 2.80
C TYR A 203 -12.14 6.40 3.40
N ARG A 204 -12.99 7.38 3.14
CA ARG A 204 -14.35 7.41 3.67
C ARG A 204 -15.33 7.12 2.55
N THR A 205 -16.14 6.08 2.72
CA THR A 205 -17.35 5.96 1.92
C THR A 205 -18.36 6.93 2.53
N GLY A 206 -18.71 8.00 1.80
CA GLY A 206 -19.81 8.88 2.21
C GLY A 206 -21.08 8.08 2.54
N LYS A 207 -21.90 8.59 3.45
CA LYS A 207 -23.21 7.99 3.77
C LYS A 207 -24.16 8.08 2.59
#